data_AF-A0AB34GLD8-F1
#
_entry.id   AF-A0AB34GLD8-F1
#
_cell.length_a   1.000
_cell.length_b   1.000
_cell.length_c   1.000
_cell.angle_alpha   90.00
_cell.angle_beta   90.00
_cell.angle_gamma   90.00
#
_symmetry.space_group_name_H-M   'P 1'
#
loop_
_entity.id
_entity.type
_entity.pdbx_description
1 polymer ?
#
loop_
_entity_poly.entity_id
_entity_poly.type
_entity_poly.pdbx_seq_one_letter_code
_entity_poly.pdbx_strand_id
1 'polypeptide(L)' 'MLEQLRQVNGIDPNRDSAEFDLLFENAFDQWVASTASEKCTFFQILHHTCQRYLTDRKPEFINCQSKIMGGEWAFV' A
#
# COMPACT_ATOMS: atom_id res chain seq x y z
N MET A 1 -0.44 15.14 -1.10
CA MET A 1 -1.91 15.08 -0.85
C MET A 1 -2.37 13.69 -1.26
N LEU A 2 -3.19 12.98 -0.47
CA LEU A 2 -3.48 11.55 -0.70
C LEU A 2 -3.96 11.24 -2.14
N GLU A 3 -4.66 12.16 -2.78
CA GLU A 3 -5.12 12.11 -4.18
C GLU A 3 -4.00 11.98 -5.22
N GLN A 4 -2.77 12.37 -4.87
CA GLN A 4 -1.61 12.24 -5.74
C GLN A 4 -0.97 10.86 -5.65
N LEU A 5 -1.31 10.07 -4.63
CA LEU A 5 -0.77 8.73 -4.45
C LEU A 5 -1.29 7.83 -5.57
N ARG A 6 -0.36 7.25 -6.32
CA ARG A 6 -0.67 6.35 -7.45
C ARG A 6 -0.39 4.91 -7.14
N GLN A 7 0.65 4.66 -6.35
CA GLN A 7 1.07 3.29 -6.07
C GLN A 7 1.64 3.16 -4.67
N VAL A 8 1.35 2.02 -4.06
CA VAL A 8 1.98 1.54 -2.83
C VAL A 8 2.66 0.22 -3.16
N ASN A 9 3.98 0.18 -3.05
CA ASN A 9 4.79 -0.99 -3.36
C ASN A 9 5.27 -1.66 -2.08
N GLY A 10 4.84 -2.89 -1.82
CA GLY A 10 5.30 -3.70 -0.69
C GLY A 10 6.74 -4.23 -0.82
N ILE A 11 7.41 -3.97 -1.96
CA ILE A 11 8.76 -4.40 -2.37
C ILE A 11 8.86 -5.91 -2.59
N ASP A 12 8.53 -6.71 -1.60
CA ASP A 12 8.59 -8.18 -1.67
C ASP A 12 7.37 -8.80 -0.97
N PRO A 13 6.47 -9.48 -1.71
CA PRO A 13 5.29 -10.10 -1.13
C PRO A 13 5.60 -11.38 -0.33
N ASN A 14 6.79 -11.98 -0.51
CA ASN A 14 7.19 -13.23 0.14
C ASN A 14 8.07 -13.00 1.36
N ARG A 15 8.62 -11.79 1.52
CA ARG A 15 9.49 -11.42 2.63
C ARG A 15 8.78 -10.51 3.62
N ASP A 16 8.93 -10.82 4.90
CA ASP A 16 8.48 -9.97 5.98
C ASP A 16 9.46 -8.80 6.15
N SER A 17 9.28 -7.75 5.34
CA SER A 17 10.07 -6.51 5.37
C SER A 17 9.24 -5.35 5.88
N ALA A 18 9.87 -4.40 6.57
CA ALA A 18 9.25 -3.15 6.99
C ALA A 18 9.35 -2.03 5.93
N GLU A 19 10.11 -2.28 4.85
CA GLU A 19 10.32 -1.34 3.75
C GLU A 19 9.13 -1.37 2.77
N PHE A 20 8.81 -0.21 2.19
CA PHE A 20 7.85 -0.04 1.12
C PHE A 20 8.09 1.27 0.36
N ASP A 21 7.58 1.35 -0.86
CA ASP A 21 7.65 2.57 -1.66
C ASP A 21 6.28 3.19 -1.86
N LEU A 22 6.26 4.52 -1.90
CA LEU A 22 5.11 5.34 -2.23
C LEU A 22 5.42 6.11 -3.51
N LEU A 23 4.61 5.86 -4.55
CA LEU A 23 4.67 6.61 -5.79
C LEU A 23 3.53 7.62 -5.83
N PHE A 24 3.89 8.88 -5.94
CA PHE A 24 2.96 9.98 -6.20
C PHE A 24 3.09 10.42 -7.67
N GLU A 25 2.21 11.32 -8.12
CA GLU A 25 2.24 11.83 -9.50
C GLU A 25 3.58 12.41 -9.93
N ASN A 26 4.27 13.11 -9.03
CA ASN A 26 5.52 13.83 -9.32
C ASN A 26 6.63 13.51 -8.29
N ALA A 27 6.44 12.49 -7.46
CA ALA A 27 7.38 12.16 -6.40
C ALA A 27 7.42 10.66 -6.13
N PHE A 28 8.55 10.21 -5.62
CA PHE A 28 8.78 8.85 -5.17
C PHE A 28 9.45 8.92 -3.80
N ASP A 29 8.88 8.22 -2.83
CA ASP A 29 9.39 8.17 -1.47
C ASP A 29 9.50 6.70 -1.00
N GLN A 30 10.68 6.31 -0.54
CA GLN A 30 10.89 5.02 0.12
C GLN A 30 10.77 5.18 1.63
N TRP A 31 9.91 4.37 2.24
CA TRP A 31 9.59 4.42 3.66
C TRP A 31 9.94 3.09 4.33
N VAL A 32 10.25 3.18 5.62
CA VAL A 32 10.57 2.01 6.46
C VAL A 32 9.77 2.15 7.75
N ALA A 33 8.86 1.20 8.00
CA ALA A 33 8.17 1.09 9.28
C ALA A 33 9.10 0.52 10.35
N SER A 34 8.74 0.63 11.64
CA SER A 34 9.58 0.04 12.70
C SER A 34 9.53 -1.48 12.69
N THR A 35 8.41 -2.05 12.25
CA THR A 35 8.22 -3.50 12.09
C THR A 35 7.40 -3.83 10.83
N ALA A 36 7.50 -5.08 10.37
CA ALA A 36 6.70 -5.54 9.24
C ALA A 36 5.19 -5.58 9.58
N SER A 37 4.81 -5.89 10.82
CA SER A 37 3.41 -5.85 11.28
C SER A 37 2.83 -4.42 11.29
N GLU A 38 3.63 -3.43 11.66
CA GLU A 38 3.25 -2.01 11.53
C GLU A 38 3.03 -1.61 10.08
N LYS A 39 3.91 -2.05 9.16
CA LYS A 39 3.70 -1.87 7.71
C LYS A 39 2.37 -2.46 7.26
N CYS A 40 2.06 -3.68 7.68
CA CYS A 40 0.78 -4.34 7.38
C CYS A 40 -0.41 -3.51 7.86
N THR A 41 -0.34 -2.99 9.09
CA THR A 41 -1.39 -2.16 9.69
C THR A 41 -1.55 -0.85 8.94
N PHE A 42 -0.43 -0.20 8.58
CA PHE A 42 -0.42 1.01 7.79
C PHE A 42 -1.08 0.79 6.42
N PHE A 43 -0.77 -0.31 5.72
CA PHE A 43 -1.37 -0.62 4.42
C PHE A 43 -2.88 -0.81 4.52
N GLN A 44 -3.36 -1.50 5.56
CA GLN A 44 -4.80 -1.68 5.78
C GLN A 44 -5.50 -0.34 6.00
N ILE A 45 -4.95 0.51 6.88
CA ILE A 45 -5.51 1.84 7.15
C ILE A 45 -5.49 2.68 5.88
N LEU A 46 -4.34 2.75 5.19
CA LEU A 46 -4.17 3.53 3.97
C LEU A 46 -5.15 3.10 2.88
N HIS A 47 -5.31 1.79 2.68
CA HIS A 47 -6.28 1.25 1.74
C HIS A 47 -7.70 1.66 2.10
N HIS A 48 -8.12 1.49 3.36
CA HIS A 48 -9.47 1.90 3.80
C HIS A 48 -9.71 3.40 3.66
N THR A 49 -8.72 4.22 3.99
CA THR A 49 -8.78 5.68 3.79
C THR A 49 -8.92 6.00 2.30
N CYS A 50 -8.11 5.39 1.43
CA CYS A 50 -8.22 5.59 -0.02
C CYS A 50 -9.58 5.15 -0.56
N GLN A 51 -10.09 3.99 -0.15
CA GLN A 51 -11.41 3.50 -0.56
C GLN A 51 -12.55 4.45 -0.13
N ARG A 52 -12.44 5.06 1.05
CA ARG A 52 -13.46 5.95 1.59
C ARG A 52 -13.45 7.34 0.96
N TYR A 53 -12.27 7.87 0.65
CA TYR A 53 -12.11 9.28 0.27
C TYR A 53 -11.71 9.49 -1.19
N LEU A 54 -11.17 8.48 -1.88
CA LEU A 54 -10.79 8.55 -3.29
C LEU A 54 -11.81 7.77 -4.14
N THR A 55 -12.66 8.50 -4.85
CA THR A 55 -13.71 7.93 -5.72
C THR A 55 -13.21 7.62 -7.12
N ASP A 56 -12.46 8.55 -7.73
CA ASP A 56 -12.08 8.46 -9.14
C ASP A 56 -10.69 7.87 -9.39
N ARG A 57 -9.82 7.90 -8.36
CA ARG A 57 -8.43 7.53 -8.52
C ARG A 57 -7.86 6.84 -7.29
N LYS A 58 -8.07 5.53 -7.23
CA LYS A 58 -7.53 4.69 -6.16
C LYS A 58 -6.09 4.30 -6.48
N PRO A 59 -5.17 4.34 -5.51
CA PRO A 59 -3.80 3.90 -5.72
C PRO A 59 -3.75 2.37 -5.87
N GLU A 60 -2.83 1.91 -6.71
CA GLU A 60 -2.56 0.49 -6.88
C GLU A 60 -1.65 -0.02 -5.78
N PHE A 61 -1.99 -1.16 -5.20
CA PHE A 61 -1.14 -1.84 -4.23
C PHE A 61 -0.47 -3.02 -4.91
N ILE A 62 0.86 -2.98 -5.04
CA ILE A 62 1.64 -4.02 -5.71
C ILE A 62 2.67 -4.64 -4.77
N ASN A 63 3.08 -5.88 -5.04
CA ASN A 63 4.08 -6.60 -4.22
C ASN A 63 3.72 -6.65 -2.72
N CYS A 64 2.44 -6.53 -2.41
CA CYS A 64 1.92 -6.62 -1.07
C CYS A 64 1.58 -8.08 -0.77
N GLN A 65 1.87 -8.52 0.46
CA GLN A 65 1.54 -9.88 0.87
C GLN A 65 0.02 -10.06 0.90
N SER A 66 -0.49 -11.08 0.21
CA SER A 66 -1.93 -11.33 0.01
C SER A 66 -2.73 -11.46 1.30
N LYS A 67 -2.08 -11.94 2.38
CA LYS A 67 -2.70 -12.08 3.70
C LYS A 67 -3.01 -10.76 4.41
N ILE A 68 -2.28 -9.69 4.10
CA ILE A 68 -2.48 -8.36 4.70
C ILE A 68 -3.81 -7.75 4.21
N MET A 69 -4.26 -8.16 3.02
CA MET A 69 -5.31 -7.49 2.26
C MET A 69 -6.68 -8.16 2.34
N GLY A 70 -6.88 -9.06 3.31
CA GLY A 70 -8.20 -9.58 3.67
C GLY A 70 -8.95 -10.22 2.51
N GLY A 71 -8.40 -11.30 1.92
CA GLY A 71 -9.19 -12.34 1.22
C GLY A 71 -9.96 -12.01 -0.06
N GLU A 72 -10.14 -10.76 -0.50
CA GLU A 72 -11.16 -10.43 -1.52
C GLU A 72 -10.68 -9.69 -2.79
N TRP A 73 -9.38 -9.71 -3.11
CA TRP A 73 -8.87 -9.12 -4.37
C TRP A 73 -7.90 -10.03 -5.14
N ALA A 74 -7.98 -11.34 -4.95
CA ALA A 74 -7.43 -12.26 -5.94
C ALA A 74 -8.40 -12.31 -7.13
N PHE A 75 -7.90 -11.97 -8.32
CA PHE A 75 -8.57 -12.04 -9.63
C PHE A 75 -9.48 -10.85 -9.98
N VAL A 76 -8.87 -9.86 -10.63
CA VAL A 76 -9.35 -9.32 -11.92
C VAL A 76 -8.17 -9.20 -12.87
#